data_AF-A0A3A5Y0D1-F1
#
_entry.id   AF-A0A3A5Y0D1-F1
#
_cell.length_a   1.000
_cell.length_b   1.000
_cell.length_c   1.000
_cell.angle_alpha   90.00
_cell.angle_beta   90.00
_cell.angle_gamma   90.00
#
_symmetry.space_group_name_H-M   'P 1'
#
loop_
_entity.id
_entity.type
_entity.pdbx_description
1 polymer ?
#
loop_
_entity_poly.entity_id
_entity_poly.type
_entity_poly.pdbx_seq_one_letter_code
_entity_poly.pdbx_strand_id
1 'polypeptide(L)'
;MKNMNLSAPLPFVGQKRMFAKEFIKVLEQFPEDTVFVDLFGGSGLLSHIAKRSKPDATVVYNDFDNYRFRLKNIPQTNKLLADIRELVGNSIPKHKPIKGELRERIFKRIEEEELNVGYVDFITLSSSLMFSMKYKLSVAEMRKEVLYNNIRKTGYPESSDYLKGLEIVSCDYKAVFNQYKDVPGVVFLIDPPYLSTDVGTYNMYWRLSDYLDVLKILEKHSFVYFTSNKSSILELCEWIGANKTIGNPFEGCTKKEFNAHMNYSAEYTDMMLYKKQEKLVHKTAA
;
A
#
# COMPACT_ATOMS: atom_id res chain seq x y z
N MET A 1 -8.03 27.71 0.56
CA MET A 1 -8.62 26.43 0.06
C MET A 1 -8.45 26.19 -1.45
N LYS A 2 -7.65 26.95 -2.21
CA LYS A 2 -7.35 26.58 -3.60
C LYS A 2 -6.23 25.54 -3.58
N ASN A 3 -6.48 24.34 -4.13
CA ASN A 3 -5.55 23.20 -4.33
C ASN A 3 -5.50 22.12 -3.22
N MET A 4 -6.65 21.71 -2.67
CA MET A 4 -6.76 20.47 -1.89
C MET A 4 -7.30 19.34 -2.78
N ASN A 5 -6.50 18.30 -2.96
CA ASN A 5 -6.87 17.09 -3.69
C ASN A 5 -7.51 16.09 -2.73
N LEU A 6 -8.68 15.56 -3.11
CA LEU A 6 -9.37 14.49 -2.37
C LEU A 6 -9.09 13.08 -2.92
N SER A 7 -8.23 12.99 -3.93
CA SER A 7 -7.73 11.75 -4.52
C SER A 7 -6.29 11.91 -4.98
N ALA A 8 -5.57 10.79 -5.05
CA ALA A 8 -4.20 10.76 -5.55
C ALA A 8 -4.15 11.20 -7.04
N PRO A 9 -3.11 11.94 -7.48
CA PRO A 9 -3.00 12.39 -8.87
C PRO A 9 -2.83 11.25 -9.88
N LEU A 10 -2.06 10.22 -9.50
CA LEU A 10 -1.84 9.01 -10.27
C LEU A 10 -2.50 7.79 -9.62
N PRO A 11 -2.84 6.75 -10.39
CA PRO A 11 -3.38 5.51 -9.85
C PRO A 11 -2.49 4.94 -8.75
N PHE A 12 -3.11 4.69 -7.60
CA PHE A 12 -2.49 4.06 -6.44
C PHE A 12 -3.54 3.17 -5.77
N VAL A 13 -3.17 1.90 -5.54
CA VAL A 13 -4.03 0.90 -4.89
C VAL A 13 -4.14 1.25 -3.41
N GLY A 14 -5.34 1.18 -2.84
CA GLY A 14 -5.54 1.44 -1.42
C GLY A 14 -5.61 2.92 -1.01
N GLN A 15 -5.53 3.87 -1.96
CA GLN A 15 -5.67 5.30 -1.64
C GLN A 15 -6.96 5.58 -0.84
N LYS A 16 -6.85 6.40 0.21
CA LYS A 16 -7.96 6.68 1.15
C LYS A 16 -8.91 7.78 0.69
N ARG A 17 -9.15 7.89 -0.62
CA ARG A 17 -10.02 8.92 -1.24
C ARG A 17 -11.45 8.90 -0.70
N MET A 18 -11.98 7.73 -0.34
CA MET A 18 -13.33 7.60 0.20
C MET A 18 -13.45 8.13 1.63
N PHE A 19 -12.33 8.20 2.37
CA PHE A 19 -12.26 8.74 3.72
C PHE A 19 -11.81 10.20 3.77
N ALA A 20 -11.43 10.80 2.64
CA ALA A 20 -10.83 12.13 2.60
C ALA A 20 -11.65 13.20 3.35
N LYS A 21 -12.97 13.22 3.15
CA LYS A 21 -13.85 14.19 3.83
C LYS A 21 -13.96 13.96 5.33
N GLU A 22 -13.99 12.71 5.75
CA GLU A 22 -14.09 12.37 7.18
C GLU A 22 -12.75 12.63 7.88
N PHE A 23 -11.65 12.32 7.21
CA PHE A 23 -10.32 12.63 7.69
C PHE A 23 -10.11 14.13 7.91
N ILE A 24 -10.65 15.00 7.03
CA ILE A 24 -10.63 16.46 7.25
C ILE A 24 -11.29 16.85 8.57
N LYS A 25 -12.47 16.30 8.89
CA LYS A 25 -13.14 16.57 10.17
C LYS A 25 -12.37 16.03 11.38
N VAL A 26 -11.68 14.90 11.22
CA VAL A 26 -10.81 14.36 12.27
C VAL A 26 -9.63 15.31 12.52
N LEU A 27 -9.04 15.87 11.46
CA LEU A 27 -7.94 16.82 11.59
C LEU A 27 -8.35 18.08 12.38
N GLU A 28 -9.58 18.57 12.25
CA GLU A 28 -10.08 19.74 12.99
C GLU A 28 -10.01 19.59 14.52
N GLN A 29 -9.93 18.35 15.03
CA GLN A 29 -9.85 18.06 16.47
C GLN A 29 -8.45 18.26 17.07
N PHE A 30 -7.43 18.43 16.23
CA PHE A 30 -6.04 18.60 16.66
C PHE A 30 -5.59 20.07 16.57
N PRO A 31 -4.59 20.50 17.36
CA PRO A 31 -3.98 21.84 17.23
C PRO A 31 -3.47 22.16 15.81
N GLU A 32 -3.37 23.45 15.46
CA GLU A 32 -2.89 23.89 14.13
C GLU A 32 -1.43 23.54 13.86
N ASP A 33 -0.58 23.52 14.89
CA ASP A 33 0.85 23.23 14.86
C ASP A 33 1.20 21.75 15.10
N THR A 34 0.19 20.87 15.09
CA THR A 34 0.36 19.42 15.31
C THR A 34 1.41 18.82 14.38
N VAL A 35 2.22 17.89 14.91
CA VAL A 35 3.13 17.07 14.11
C VAL A 35 2.40 15.80 13.67
N PHE A 36 2.10 15.71 12.37
CA PHE A 36 1.54 14.50 11.75
C PHE A 36 2.65 13.68 11.10
N VAL A 37 2.70 12.40 11.42
CA VAL A 37 3.69 11.47 10.87
C VAL A 37 2.97 10.35 10.14
N ASP A 38 3.04 10.38 8.80
CA ASP A 38 2.47 9.38 7.91
C ASP A 38 3.48 8.24 7.70
N LEU A 39 3.30 7.18 8.47
CA LEU A 39 4.23 6.04 8.50
C LEU A 39 4.17 5.21 7.21
N PHE A 40 3.01 5.17 6.56
CA PHE A 40 2.70 4.37 5.39
C PHE A 40 2.17 5.28 4.28
N GLY A 41 3.00 6.24 3.87
CA GLY A 41 2.55 7.36 3.08
C GLY A 41 1.88 6.99 1.76
N GLY A 42 2.30 5.90 1.12
CA GLY A 42 1.73 5.44 -0.15
C GLY A 42 1.67 6.57 -1.19
N SER A 43 0.46 6.87 -1.68
CA SER A 43 0.23 8.00 -2.60
C SER A 43 0.46 9.41 -2.03
N GLY A 44 0.71 9.56 -0.72
CA GLY A 44 0.83 10.86 -0.06
C GLY A 44 -0.49 11.59 0.15
N LEU A 45 -1.64 10.94 -0.11
CA LEU A 45 -2.95 11.59 -0.03
C LEU A 45 -3.31 12.07 1.38
N LEU A 46 -3.05 11.27 2.40
CA LEU A 46 -3.32 11.65 3.80
C LEU A 46 -2.41 12.81 4.21
N SER A 47 -1.11 12.69 3.96
CA SER A 47 -0.14 13.76 4.15
C SER A 47 -0.54 15.08 3.44
N HIS A 48 -0.95 15.00 2.17
CA HIS A 48 -1.42 16.16 1.40
C HIS A 48 -2.63 16.82 2.07
N ILE A 49 -3.65 16.03 2.44
CA ILE A 49 -4.85 16.54 3.10
C ILE A 49 -4.48 17.18 4.45
N ALA A 50 -3.65 16.52 5.27
CA ALA A 50 -3.19 17.05 6.55
C ALA A 50 -2.54 18.43 6.40
N LYS A 51 -1.57 18.57 5.48
CA LYS A 51 -0.85 19.83 5.27
C LYS A 51 -1.70 20.94 4.65
N ARG A 52 -2.71 20.58 3.84
CA ARG A 52 -3.63 21.56 3.23
C ARG A 52 -4.74 21.99 4.18
N SER A 53 -5.15 21.11 5.09
CA SER A 53 -6.12 21.42 6.15
C SER A 53 -5.48 22.24 7.27
N LYS A 54 -4.22 21.92 7.64
CA LYS A 54 -3.46 22.60 8.69
C LYS A 54 -2.12 23.11 8.14
N PRO A 55 -2.06 24.34 7.62
CA PRO A 55 -0.85 24.90 7.02
C PRO A 55 0.34 25.01 7.98
N ASP A 56 0.07 25.20 9.27
CA ASP A 56 1.08 25.38 10.32
C ASP A 56 1.60 24.05 10.88
N ALA A 57 0.93 22.94 10.57
CA ALA A 57 1.32 21.60 10.99
C ALA A 57 2.63 21.16 10.33
N THR A 58 3.47 20.46 11.07
CA THR A 58 4.58 19.69 10.48
C THR A 58 4.02 18.36 9.99
N VAL A 59 4.20 18.04 8.71
CA VAL A 59 3.66 16.80 8.12
C VAL A 59 4.78 16.01 7.48
N VAL A 60 5.11 14.89 8.10
CA VAL A 60 6.13 13.94 7.64
C VAL A 60 5.46 12.89 6.77
N TYR A 61 5.86 12.82 5.50
CA TYR A 61 5.38 11.86 4.51
C TYR A 61 6.46 10.81 4.26
N ASN A 62 6.24 9.58 4.73
CA ASN A 62 7.13 8.45 4.43
C ASN A 62 6.79 7.84 3.05
N ASP A 63 7.52 8.27 2.03
CA ASP A 63 7.41 7.77 0.66
C ASP A 63 8.31 6.54 0.44
N PHE A 64 7.88 5.40 0.99
CA PHE A 64 8.60 4.12 0.86
C PHE A 64 8.55 3.56 -0.58
N ASP A 65 7.39 3.66 -1.25
CA ASP A 65 7.19 3.15 -2.61
C ASP A 65 7.66 4.12 -3.71
N ASN A 66 8.30 5.23 -3.33
CA ASN A 66 8.83 6.27 -4.22
C ASN A 66 7.77 6.85 -5.20
N TYR A 67 6.55 7.05 -4.70
CA TYR A 67 5.45 7.65 -5.46
C TYR A 67 5.80 9.05 -5.98
N ARG A 68 6.64 9.81 -5.27
CA ARG A 68 7.16 11.10 -5.74
C ARG A 68 7.88 10.99 -7.09
N PHE A 69 8.55 9.87 -7.36
CA PHE A 69 9.24 9.65 -8.63
C PHE A 69 8.23 9.46 -9.77
N ARG A 70 7.11 8.80 -9.51
CA ARG A 70 6.00 8.70 -10.47
C ARG A 70 5.41 10.08 -10.77
N LEU A 71 5.16 10.88 -9.73
CA LEU A 71 4.65 12.26 -9.89
C LEU A 71 5.59 13.13 -10.72
N LYS A 72 6.91 13.03 -10.51
CA LYS A 72 7.91 13.76 -11.29
C LYS A 72 7.89 13.40 -12.78
N ASN A 73 7.56 12.15 -13.10
CA ASN A 73 7.55 11.62 -14.48
C ASN A 73 6.15 11.66 -15.14
N ILE A 74 5.21 12.44 -14.60
CA ILE A 74 3.89 12.65 -15.22
C ILE A 74 4.02 13.17 -16.67
N PRO A 75 4.88 14.15 -17.00
CA PRO A 75 5.01 14.64 -18.37
C PRO A 75 5.41 13.54 -19.37
N GLN A 76 6.39 12.72 -19.01
CA GLN A 76 6.87 11.58 -19.82
C GLN A 76 5.78 10.52 -19.97
N THR A 77 5.11 10.17 -18.86
CA THR A 77 3.99 9.23 -18.87
C THR A 77 2.86 9.71 -19.79
N ASN A 78 2.53 11.00 -19.74
CA ASN A 78 1.52 11.60 -20.60
C ASN A 78 1.91 11.59 -22.07
N LYS A 79 3.20 11.80 -22.39
CA LYS A 79 3.73 11.70 -23.75
C LYS A 79 3.55 10.27 -24.29
N LEU A 80 3.98 9.25 -23.54
CA LEU A 80 3.79 7.86 -23.94
C LEU A 80 2.30 7.51 -24.13
N LEU A 81 1.43 7.94 -23.22
CA LEU A 81 -0.02 7.75 -23.37
C LEU A 81 -0.60 8.51 -24.58
N ALA A 82 -0.01 9.64 -25.00
CA ALA A 82 -0.41 10.35 -26.21
C ALA A 82 -0.03 9.56 -27.46
N ASP A 83 1.21 9.09 -27.54
CA ASP A 83 1.69 8.29 -28.67
C ASP A 83 0.85 7.02 -28.83
N ILE A 84 0.54 6.33 -27.72
CA ILE A 84 -0.32 5.13 -27.76
C ILE A 84 -1.75 5.49 -28.19
N ARG A 85 -2.30 6.63 -27.77
CA ARG A 85 -3.61 7.11 -28.26
C ARG A 85 -3.60 7.35 -29.76
N GLU A 86 -2.54 7.93 -30.30
CA GLU A 86 -2.39 8.16 -31.73
C GLU A 86 -2.28 6.84 -32.50
N LEU A 87 -1.51 5.88 -31.99
CA LEU A 87 -1.42 4.53 -32.58
C LEU A 87 -2.79 3.84 -32.64
N VAL A 88 -3.59 3.94 -31.57
CA VAL A 88 -4.94 3.37 -31.52
C VAL A 88 -5.90 4.15 -32.42
N GLY A 89 -5.80 5.48 -32.44
CA GLY A 89 -6.65 6.38 -33.23
C GLY A 89 -8.13 6.08 -33.05
N ASN A 90 -8.86 6.01 -34.16
CA ASN A 90 -10.27 5.61 -34.21
C ASN A 90 -10.48 4.12 -34.56
N SER A 91 -9.39 3.34 -34.63
CA SER A 91 -9.47 1.95 -35.12
C SER A 91 -10.11 0.98 -34.12
N ILE A 92 -9.99 1.26 -32.81
CA ILE A 92 -10.54 0.42 -31.74
C ILE A 92 -11.46 1.26 -30.86
N PRO A 93 -12.76 0.93 -30.73
CA PRO A 93 -13.66 1.63 -29.83
C PRO A 93 -13.20 1.56 -28.38
N LYS A 94 -13.63 2.52 -27.55
CA LYS A 94 -13.34 2.54 -26.12
C LYS A 94 -13.80 1.24 -25.45
N HIS A 95 -13.01 0.73 -24.51
CA HIS A 95 -13.24 -0.51 -23.76
C HIS A 95 -13.20 -1.80 -24.59
N LYS A 96 -12.80 -1.74 -25.86
CA LYS A 96 -12.61 -2.93 -26.69
C LYS A 96 -11.16 -3.44 -26.64
N PRO A 97 -10.96 -4.76 -26.79
CA PRO A 97 -9.63 -5.34 -26.76
C PRO A 97 -8.79 -4.90 -27.97
N ILE A 98 -7.50 -4.67 -27.73
CA ILE A 98 -6.49 -4.35 -28.74
C ILE A 98 -5.72 -5.64 -29.05
N LYS A 99 -5.70 -6.05 -30.31
CA LYS A 99 -5.15 -7.34 -30.77
C LYS A 99 -4.27 -7.18 -32.01
N GLY A 100 -3.57 -8.24 -32.39
CA GLY A 100 -2.81 -8.32 -33.64
C GLY A 100 -1.65 -7.32 -33.70
N GLU A 101 -1.35 -6.84 -34.90
CA GLU A 101 -0.20 -5.95 -35.15
C GLU A 101 -0.24 -4.66 -34.32
N LEU A 102 -1.42 -4.08 -34.10
CA LEU A 102 -1.56 -2.87 -33.29
C LEU A 102 -1.08 -3.10 -31.84
N ARG A 103 -1.40 -4.26 -31.26
CA ARG A 103 -0.93 -4.64 -29.93
C ARG A 103 0.59 -4.70 -29.87
N GLU A 104 1.22 -5.30 -30.88
CA GLU A 104 2.68 -5.42 -30.93
C GLU A 104 3.37 -4.07 -31.13
N ARG A 105 2.79 -3.17 -31.94
CA ARG A 105 3.26 -1.79 -32.08
C ARG A 105 3.21 -1.01 -30.78
N ILE A 106 2.16 -1.20 -29.96
CA ILE A 106 2.06 -0.56 -28.64
C ILE A 106 3.18 -1.06 -27.72
N PHE A 107 3.42 -2.38 -27.66
CA PHE A 107 4.52 -2.90 -26.84
C PHE A 107 5.88 -2.40 -27.30
N LYS A 108 6.14 -2.39 -28.62
CA LYS A 108 7.37 -1.83 -29.17
C LYS A 108 7.57 -0.37 -28.73
N ARG A 109 6.51 0.45 -28.79
CA ARG A 109 6.57 1.84 -28.33
C ARG A 109 6.87 1.97 -26.83
N ILE A 110 6.34 1.08 -25.99
CA ILE A 110 6.65 1.05 -24.55
C ILE A 110 8.11 0.64 -24.31
N GLU A 111 8.60 -0.38 -25.02
CA GLU A 111 9.99 -0.84 -24.95
C GLU A 111 10.97 0.27 -25.41
N GLU A 112 10.61 1.02 -26.46
CA GLU A 112 11.37 2.20 -26.92
C GLU A 112 11.38 3.32 -25.87
N GLU A 113 10.28 3.56 -25.12
CA GLU A 113 10.29 4.52 -24.01
C GLU A 113 11.24 4.07 -22.90
N GLU A 114 11.12 2.81 -22.50
CA GLU A 114 11.93 2.23 -21.43
C GLU A 114 13.42 2.29 -21.77
N LEU A 115 13.79 2.00 -23.02
CA LEU A 115 15.17 2.10 -23.51
C LEU A 115 15.69 3.56 -23.53
N ASN A 116 14.91 4.50 -24.07
CA ASN A 116 15.38 5.85 -24.34
C ASN A 116 15.31 6.78 -23.12
N VAL A 117 14.31 6.59 -22.26
CA VAL A 117 14.05 7.42 -21.06
C VAL A 117 14.57 6.72 -19.79
N GLY A 118 14.72 5.39 -19.81
CA GLY A 118 15.14 4.61 -18.64
C GLY A 118 14.03 4.45 -17.59
N TYR A 119 12.79 4.81 -17.91
CA TYR A 119 11.66 4.74 -16.97
C TYR A 119 10.32 4.62 -17.68
N VAL A 120 9.45 3.77 -17.12
CA VAL A 120 8.04 3.66 -17.51
C VAL A 120 7.18 3.51 -16.24
N ASP A 121 6.14 4.35 -16.11
CA ASP A 121 5.11 4.18 -15.07
C ASP A 121 4.13 3.06 -15.46
N PHE A 122 4.56 1.82 -15.27
CA PHE A 122 3.77 0.63 -15.61
C PHE A 122 2.45 0.53 -14.84
N ILE A 123 2.34 1.11 -13.64
CA ILE A 123 1.08 1.13 -12.88
C ILE A 123 0.07 2.02 -13.60
N THR A 124 0.48 3.22 -14.03
CA THR A 124 -0.38 4.13 -14.80
C THR A 124 -0.73 3.55 -16.17
N LEU A 125 0.24 2.96 -16.88
CA LEU A 125 0.00 2.31 -18.16
C LEU A 125 -0.97 1.13 -18.03
N SER A 126 -0.75 0.24 -17.06
CA SER A 126 -1.65 -0.90 -16.81
C SER A 126 -3.07 -0.43 -16.57
N SER A 127 -3.28 0.65 -15.79
CA SER A 127 -4.62 1.21 -15.59
C SER A 127 -5.28 1.75 -16.85
N SER A 128 -4.48 2.17 -17.84
CA SER A 128 -4.92 2.73 -19.12
C SER A 128 -5.09 1.68 -20.22
N LEU A 129 -4.45 0.53 -20.08
CA LEU A 129 -4.36 -0.49 -21.14
C LEU A 129 -4.87 -1.86 -20.72
N MET A 130 -5.14 -2.10 -19.45
CA MET A 130 -5.60 -3.40 -18.93
C MET A 130 -6.91 -3.24 -18.16
N PHE A 131 -7.49 -4.36 -17.73
CA PHE A 131 -8.61 -4.32 -16.80
C PHE A 131 -8.17 -3.76 -15.45
N SER A 132 -9.08 -3.03 -14.80
CA SER A 132 -8.88 -2.49 -13.46
C SER A 132 -8.39 -3.55 -12.48
N MET A 133 -7.51 -3.15 -11.57
CA MET A 133 -6.89 -3.99 -10.53
C MET A 133 -5.87 -5.04 -11.03
N LYS A 134 -5.61 -5.15 -12.33
CA LYS A 134 -4.46 -5.91 -12.85
C LYS A 134 -3.33 -4.95 -13.21
N TYR A 135 -2.31 -4.88 -12.36
CA TYR A 135 -1.09 -4.10 -12.64
C TYR A 135 0.06 -5.05 -12.88
N LYS A 136 0.83 -4.78 -13.93
CA LYS A 136 2.11 -5.45 -14.21
C LYS A 136 3.21 -4.41 -14.12
N LEU A 137 4.43 -4.86 -13.82
CA LEU A 137 5.58 -3.97 -13.62
C LEU A 137 6.60 -4.07 -14.75
N SER A 138 6.28 -4.80 -15.81
CA SER A 138 7.15 -4.95 -16.99
C SER A 138 6.34 -5.26 -18.25
N VAL A 139 6.94 -4.98 -19.41
CA VAL A 139 6.37 -5.39 -20.71
C VAL A 139 6.20 -6.90 -20.80
N ALA A 140 7.17 -7.68 -20.30
CA ALA A 140 7.13 -9.15 -20.34
C ALA A 140 5.89 -9.71 -19.61
N GLU A 141 5.51 -9.12 -18.48
CA GLU A 141 4.29 -9.50 -17.78
C GLU A 141 3.02 -8.96 -18.44
N MET A 142 3.02 -7.72 -18.93
CA MET A 142 1.88 -7.14 -19.66
C MET A 142 1.54 -7.94 -20.93
N ARG A 143 2.56 -8.51 -21.60
CA ARG A 143 2.39 -9.37 -22.79
C ARG A 143 1.59 -10.65 -22.51
N LYS A 144 1.43 -11.06 -21.26
CA LYS A 144 0.60 -12.21 -20.88
C LYS A 144 -0.89 -11.86 -20.77
N GLU A 145 -1.22 -10.57 -20.84
CA GLU A 145 -2.58 -10.07 -20.61
C GLU A 145 -3.19 -9.50 -21.92
N VAL A 146 -4.51 -9.34 -21.89
CA VAL A 146 -5.25 -8.67 -22.96
C VAL A 146 -5.19 -7.16 -22.74
N LEU A 147 -4.79 -6.43 -23.78
CA LEU A 147 -4.85 -4.96 -23.77
C LEU A 147 -6.24 -4.48 -24.20
N TYR A 148 -6.71 -3.37 -23.64
CA TYR A 148 -7.99 -2.73 -23.91
C TYR A 148 -7.78 -1.23 -24.18
N ASN A 149 -8.61 -0.64 -25.03
CA ASN A 149 -8.65 0.81 -25.20
C ASN A 149 -9.34 1.49 -24.01
N ASN A 150 -8.66 1.56 -22.87
CA ASN A 150 -9.10 2.24 -21.65
C ASN A 150 -8.40 3.60 -21.47
N ILE A 151 -7.62 4.04 -22.45
CA ILE A 151 -6.77 5.23 -22.33
C ILE A 151 -7.63 6.47 -22.17
N ARG A 152 -7.24 7.32 -21.22
CA ARG A 152 -7.91 8.60 -20.97
C ARG A 152 -7.70 9.54 -22.16
N LYS A 153 -8.75 10.26 -22.55
CA LYS A 153 -8.66 11.27 -23.63
C LYS A 153 -7.68 12.39 -23.30
N THR A 154 -7.65 12.80 -22.03
CA THR A 154 -6.74 13.82 -21.49
C THR A 154 -5.64 13.15 -20.68
N GLY A 155 -4.45 13.75 -20.69
CA GLY A 155 -3.37 13.35 -19.79
C GLY A 155 -3.73 13.52 -18.31
N TYR A 156 -2.89 12.98 -17.44
CA TYR A 156 -2.91 13.25 -16.02
C TYR A 156 -2.45 14.69 -15.76
N PRO A 157 -3.10 15.44 -14.87
CA PRO A 157 -2.70 16.81 -14.58
C PRO A 157 -1.31 16.83 -13.94
N GLU A 158 -0.51 17.84 -14.27
CA GLU A 158 0.71 18.10 -13.53
C GLU A 158 0.37 18.37 -12.06
N SER A 159 1.18 17.82 -11.17
CA SER A 159 0.91 17.80 -9.72
C SER A 159 2.11 18.33 -8.94
N SER A 160 2.70 19.41 -9.44
CA SER A 160 3.94 20.01 -8.91
C SER A 160 3.77 20.57 -7.50
N ASP A 161 2.55 20.95 -7.10
CA ASP A 161 2.23 21.45 -5.77
C ASP A 161 1.68 20.38 -4.82
N TYR A 162 1.52 19.14 -5.28
CA TYR A 162 0.85 18.08 -4.50
C TYR A 162 1.61 17.74 -3.22
N LEU A 163 2.94 17.63 -3.29
CA LEU A 163 3.79 17.35 -2.12
C LEU A 163 4.36 18.61 -1.45
N LYS A 164 3.93 19.81 -1.89
CA LYS A 164 4.51 21.07 -1.39
C LYS A 164 4.20 21.28 0.09
N GLY A 165 5.26 21.48 0.87
CA GLY A 165 5.20 21.73 2.31
C GLY A 165 5.23 20.48 3.18
N LEU A 166 5.43 19.29 2.58
CA LEU A 166 5.64 18.05 3.31
C LEU A 166 7.13 17.84 3.57
N GLU A 167 7.45 17.26 4.72
CA GLU A 167 8.77 16.70 5.00
C GLU A 167 8.81 15.27 4.49
N ILE A 168 9.61 15.02 3.46
CA ILE A 168 9.60 13.73 2.75
C ILE A 168 10.75 12.86 3.24
N VAL A 169 10.43 11.68 3.73
CA VAL A 169 11.39 10.62 4.09
C VAL A 169 11.12 9.37 3.25
N SER A 170 12.10 8.48 3.14
CA SER A 170 11.98 7.22 2.39
C SER A 170 12.75 6.12 3.13
N CYS A 171 12.18 5.62 4.22
CA CYS A 171 12.79 4.55 5.02
C CYS A 171 11.74 3.65 5.67
N ASP A 172 12.19 2.57 6.31
CA ASP A 172 11.31 1.66 7.04
C ASP A 172 10.49 2.43 8.09
N TYR A 173 9.21 2.09 8.22
CA TYR A 173 8.29 2.80 9.12
C TYR A 173 8.76 2.80 10.57
N LYS A 174 9.50 1.78 11.02
CA LYS A 174 10.07 1.71 12.38
C LYS A 174 11.12 2.79 12.60
N ALA A 175 11.92 3.11 11.57
CA ALA A 175 12.90 4.17 11.65
C ALA A 175 12.23 5.54 11.80
N VAL A 176 11.19 5.81 11.00
CA VAL A 176 10.39 7.04 11.11
C VAL A 176 9.71 7.11 12.47
N PHE A 177 9.04 6.03 12.90
CA PHE A 177 8.41 5.99 14.22
C PHE A 177 9.40 6.31 15.34
N ASN A 178 10.57 5.67 15.35
CA ASN A 178 11.60 5.90 16.37
C ASN A 178 12.12 7.34 16.41
N GLN A 179 12.11 8.04 15.28
CA GLN A 179 12.52 9.44 15.20
C GLN A 179 11.49 10.38 15.85
N TYR A 180 10.19 10.07 15.77
CA TYR A 180 9.13 10.99 16.18
C TYR A 180 8.34 10.55 17.43
N LYS A 181 8.51 9.32 17.92
CA LYS A 181 7.75 8.77 19.06
C LYS A 181 7.81 9.62 20.33
N ASP A 182 8.90 10.35 20.55
CA ASP A 182 9.11 11.16 21.77
C ASP A 182 8.68 12.64 21.57
N VAL A 183 8.11 13.01 20.42
CA VAL A 183 7.60 14.35 20.14
C VAL A 183 6.26 14.55 20.86
N PRO A 184 6.13 15.57 21.75
CA PRO A 184 4.87 15.84 22.44
C PRO A 184 3.73 16.13 21.47
N GLY A 185 2.58 15.49 21.66
CA GLY A 185 1.39 15.72 20.84
C GLY A 185 1.46 15.18 19.40
N VAL A 186 2.47 14.35 19.07
CA VAL A 186 2.57 13.73 17.76
C VAL A 186 1.36 12.85 17.44
N VAL A 187 0.91 12.92 16.19
CA VAL A 187 -0.18 12.09 15.66
C VAL A 187 0.34 11.22 14.54
N PHE A 188 0.23 9.90 14.70
CA PHE A 188 0.62 8.94 13.67
C PHE A 188 -0.54 8.63 12.72
N LEU A 189 -0.33 8.79 11.41
CA LEU A 189 -1.23 8.31 10.38
C LEU A 189 -0.75 6.92 9.97
N ILE A 190 -1.62 5.92 10.14
CA ILE A 190 -1.23 4.50 10.07
C ILE A 190 -2.17 3.79 9.09
N ASP A 191 -1.64 3.50 7.90
CA ASP A 191 -2.36 2.80 6.83
C ASP A 191 -1.53 1.63 6.25
N PRO A 192 -1.29 0.57 7.06
CA PRO A 192 -0.41 -0.52 6.68
C PRO A 192 -1.05 -1.42 5.61
N PRO A 193 -0.25 -2.22 4.87
CA PRO A 193 -0.78 -3.31 4.05
C PRO A 193 -1.68 -4.24 4.89
N TYR A 194 -2.89 -4.51 4.41
CA TYR A 194 -3.86 -5.30 5.18
C TYR A 194 -3.48 -6.78 5.21
N LEU A 195 -3.53 -7.36 6.41
CA LEU A 195 -3.32 -8.79 6.65
C LEU A 195 -4.24 -9.62 5.73
N SER A 196 -3.68 -10.67 5.11
CA SER A 196 -4.40 -11.60 4.25
C SER A 196 -4.99 -11.02 2.95
N THR A 197 -4.50 -9.87 2.49
CA THR A 197 -4.80 -9.36 1.15
C THR A 197 -3.67 -9.68 0.17
N ASP A 198 -4.01 -9.94 -1.11
CA ASP A 198 -3.04 -10.24 -2.16
C ASP A 198 -2.12 -9.01 -2.37
N VAL A 199 -0.89 -9.09 -1.88
CA VAL A 199 0.10 -7.99 -1.87
C VAL A 199 0.81 -7.82 -3.21
N GLY A 200 0.33 -8.41 -4.31
CA GLY A 200 1.01 -8.45 -5.62
C GLY A 200 1.38 -7.10 -6.28
N THR A 201 1.15 -5.96 -5.61
CA THR A 201 1.59 -4.62 -6.03
C THR A 201 2.59 -3.95 -5.08
N TYR A 202 2.86 -4.54 -3.91
CA TYR A 202 3.85 -4.04 -2.94
C TYR A 202 5.12 -4.88 -3.02
N ASN A 203 6.29 -4.24 -2.91
CA ASN A 203 7.61 -4.90 -2.98
C ASN A 203 8.00 -5.68 -1.71
N MET A 204 7.03 -6.06 -0.86
CA MET A 204 7.32 -6.65 0.45
C MET A 204 6.30 -7.72 0.87
N TYR A 205 6.79 -8.73 1.59
CA TYR A 205 5.99 -9.75 2.24
C TYR A 205 5.64 -9.27 3.66
N TRP A 206 4.37 -8.89 3.90
CA TRP A 206 3.90 -8.35 5.19
C TRP A 206 3.39 -9.49 6.09
N ARG A 207 4.11 -9.83 7.17
CA ARG A 207 3.74 -10.94 8.07
C ARG A 207 2.83 -10.47 9.20
N LEU A 208 2.15 -11.43 9.85
CA LEU A 208 1.36 -11.16 11.05
C LEU A 208 2.19 -10.46 12.14
N SER A 209 3.45 -10.85 12.34
CA SER A 209 4.35 -10.21 13.30
C SER A 209 4.61 -8.74 12.98
N ASP A 210 4.79 -8.42 11.70
CA ASP A 210 5.03 -7.04 11.25
C ASP A 210 3.77 -6.19 11.51
N TYR A 211 2.58 -6.78 11.36
CA TYR A 211 1.30 -6.15 11.69
C TYR A 211 1.10 -5.96 13.21
N LEU A 212 1.49 -6.94 14.04
CA LEU A 212 1.43 -6.82 15.50
C LEU A 212 2.40 -5.77 16.04
N ASP A 213 3.56 -5.58 15.41
CA ASP A 213 4.48 -4.50 15.77
C ASP A 213 3.87 -3.10 15.54
N VAL A 214 3.02 -2.93 14.51
CA VAL A 214 2.28 -1.68 14.30
C VAL A 214 1.30 -1.42 15.44
N LEU A 215 0.64 -2.45 15.98
CA LEU A 215 -0.29 -2.26 17.10
C LEU A 215 0.39 -1.72 18.37
N LYS A 216 1.67 -2.03 18.60
CA LYS A 216 2.44 -1.49 19.73
C LYS A 216 2.58 0.03 19.65
N ILE A 217 2.49 0.62 18.46
CA ILE A 217 2.52 2.08 18.26
C ILE A 217 1.25 2.72 18.85
N LEU A 218 0.13 2.01 18.85
CA LEU A 218 -1.17 2.57 19.25
C LEU A 218 -1.30 2.82 20.76
N GLU A 219 -0.50 2.13 21.59
CA GLU A 219 -0.67 2.12 23.04
C GLU A 219 -0.38 3.48 23.71
N LYS A 220 0.49 4.30 23.13
CA LYS A 220 1.05 5.50 23.81
C LYS A 220 0.91 6.80 23.03
N HIS A 221 0.28 6.77 21.86
CA HIS A 221 0.27 7.90 20.94
C HIS A 221 -1.12 8.16 20.38
N SER A 222 -1.38 9.42 20.03
CA SER A 222 -2.54 9.75 19.21
C SER A 222 -2.33 9.19 17.80
N PHE A 223 -3.39 8.60 17.23
CA PHE A 223 -3.30 7.96 15.92
C PHE A 223 -4.57 8.12 15.10
N VAL A 224 -4.42 8.03 13.78
CA VAL A 224 -5.52 7.74 12.85
C VAL A 224 -5.16 6.44 12.13
N TYR A 225 -5.91 5.39 12.41
CA TYR A 225 -5.63 4.03 11.92
C TYR A 225 -6.65 3.61 10.85
N PHE A 226 -6.17 3.16 9.71
CA PHE A 226 -7.01 2.65 8.63
C PHE A 226 -6.91 1.13 8.54
N THR A 227 -8.07 0.48 8.44
CA THR A 227 -8.18 -0.98 8.34
C THR A 227 -9.41 -1.42 7.55
N SER A 228 -9.56 -2.72 7.35
CA SER A 228 -10.78 -3.33 6.81
C SER A 228 -11.28 -4.46 7.71
N ASN A 229 -12.59 -4.74 7.64
CA ASN A 229 -13.22 -5.87 8.31
C ASN A 229 -12.63 -7.23 7.89
N LYS A 230 -11.97 -7.30 6.73
CA LYS A 230 -11.30 -8.52 6.24
C LYS A 230 -9.97 -8.81 6.93
N SER A 231 -9.40 -7.85 7.65
CA SER A 231 -8.12 -8.04 8.35
C SER A 231 -8.25 -8.84 9.66
N SER A 232 -9.48 -9.06 10.15
CA SER A 232 -9.78 -9.65 11.47
C SER A 232 -9.06 -8.99 12.65
N ILE A 233 -8.47 -7.79 12.46
CA ILE A 233 -7.62 -7.18 13.48
C ILE A 233 -8.42 -6.73 14.71
N LEU A 234 -9.61 -6.17 14.49
CA LEU A 234 -10.45 -5.70 15.58
C LEU A 234 -10.87 -6.88 16.47
N GLU A 235 -11.28 -8.00 15.85
CA GLU A 235 -11.61 -9.25 16.54
C GLU A 235 -10.39 -9.79 17.32
N LEU A 236 -9.20 -9.78 16.72
CA LEU A 236 -7.97 -10.20 17.40
C LEU A 236 -7.66 -9.31 18.61
N CYS A 237 -7.76 -7.98 18.46
CA CYS A 237 -7.51 -7.04 19.56
C CYS A 237 -8.54 -7.17 20.68
N GLU A 238 -9.83 -7.36 20.34
CA GLU A 238 -10.89 -7.63 21.32
C GLU A 238 -10.61 -8.93 22.09
N TRP A 239 -10.21 -10.00 21.38
CA TRP A 239 -9.87 -11.27 22.00
C TRP A 239 -8.65 -11.16 22.93
N ILE A 240 -7.57 -10.49 22.50
CA ILE A 240 -6.39 -10.24 23.34
C ILE A 240 -6.78 -9.41 24.58
N GLY A 241 -7.62 -8.39 24.39
CA GLY A 241 -8.12 -7.55 25.48
C GLY A 241 -8.95 -8.32 26.51
N ALA A 242 -9.73 -9.31 26.07
CA ALA A 242 -10.50 -10.20 26.94
C ALA A 242 -9.65 -11.30 27.61
N ASN A 243 -8.48 -11.64 27.05
CA ASN A 243 -7.66 -12.79 27.44
C ASN A 243 -6.23 -12.40 27.87
N LYS A 244 -6.06 -11.28 28.58
CA LYS A 244 -4.75 -10.69 28.93
C LYS A 244 -3.77 -11.62 29.65
N THR A 245 -4.27 -12.67 30.31
CA THR A 245 -3.46 -13.63 31.08
C THR A 245 -3.07 -14.88 30.29
N ILE A 246 -3.64 -15.08 29.09
CA ILE A 246 -3.26 -16.18 28.22
C ILE A 246 -1.91 -15.85 27.59
N GLY A 247 -0.86 -16.49 28.10
CA GLY A 247 0.47 -16.50 27.49
C GLY A 247 0.46 -17.27 26.16
N ASN A 248 1.64 -17.58 25.61
CA ASN A 248 1.71 -18.36 24.38
C ASN A 248 1.21 -19.80 24.62
N PRO A 249 0.05 -20.21 24.06
CA PRO A 249 -0.49 -21.55 24.31
C PRO A 249 0.39 -22.66 23.74
N PHE A 250 1.30 -22.33 22.81
CA PHE A 250 2.25 -23.26 22.22
C PHE A 250 3.60 -23.28 22.96
N GLU A 251 3.74 -22.55 24.06
CA GLU A 251 4.96 -22.58 24.87
C GLU A 251 5.20 -24.00 25.42
N GLY A 252 6.36 -24.56 25.09
CA GLY A 252 6.71 -25.94 25.42
C GLY A 252 5.96 -27.01 24.61
N CYS A 253 5.31 -26.65 23.50
CA CYS A 253 4.84 -27.65 22.52
C CYS A 253 6.00 -28.20 21.70
N THR A 254 5.94 -29.49 21.41
CA THR A 254 6.79 -30.12 20.40
C THR A 254 6.17 -29.92 19.03
N LYS A 255 6.99 -29.49 18.07
CA LYS A 255 6.61 -29.30 16.67
C LYS A 255 7.05 -30.50 15.83
N LYS A 256 6.13 -31.06 15.05
CA LYS A 256 6.44 -32.00 13.96
C LYS A 256 5.98 -31.41 12.64
N GLU A 257 6.83 -31.52 11.63
CA GLU A 257 6.58 -30.98 10.29
C GLU A 257 6.58 -32.10 9.27
N PHE A 258 5.65 -32.03 8.31
CA PHE A 258 5.60 -32.92 7.16
C PHE A 258 5.45 -32.05 5.91
N ASN A 259 6.39 -32.18 4.97
CA ASN A 259 6.29 -31.51 3.68
C ASN A 259 5.38 -32.32 2.77
N ALA A 260 4.25 -31.73 2.38
CA ALA A 260 3.30 -32.33 1.46
C ALA A 260 3.38 -31.61 0.11
N HIS A 261 3.56 -32.39 -0.96
CA HIS A 261 3.48 -31.91 -2.33
C HIS A 261 2.08 -32.21 -2.86
N MET A 262 1.25 -31.18 -3.04
CA MET A 262 -0.08 -31.36 -3.63
C MET A 262 0.00 -31.44 -5.17
N ASN A 263 0.88 -30.66 -5.81
CA ASN A 263 1.07 -30.60 -7.28
C ASN A 263 2.47 -30.02 -7.63
N TYR A 264 2.84 -29.99 -8.92
CA TYR A 264 4.15 -29.51 -9.44
C TYR A 264 4.52 -28.05 -9.08
N SER A 265 3.61 -27.25 -8.54
CA SER A 265 3.80 -25.81 -8.28
C SER A 265 3.42 -25.33 -6.87
N ALA A 266 3.00 -26.23 -5.98
CA ALA A 266 2.57 -25.85 -4.62
C ALA A 266 3.07 -26.87 -3.60
N GLU A 267 4.09 -26.46 -2.85
CA GLU A 267 4.57 -27.17 -1.66
C GLU A 267 4.03 -26.46 -0.43
N TYR A 268 3.53 -27.22 0.54
CA TYR A 268 3.22 -26.68 1.86
C TYR A 268 3.76 -27.61 2.94
N THR A 269 4.18 -27.01 4.04
CA THR A 269 4.60 -27.73 5.23
C THR A 269 3.41 -27.83 6.16
N ASP A 270 2.89 -29.03 6.35
CA ASP A 270 1.92 -29.32 7.39
C ASP A 270 2.65 -29.38 8.74
N MET A 271 2.06 -28.78 9.77
CA MET A 271 2.70 -28.61 11.07
C MET A 271 1.74 -29.06 12.18
N MET A 272 2.19 -30.01 13.00
CA MET A 272 1.49 -30.45 14.20
C MET A 272 2.25 -29.97 15.44
N LEU A 273 1.56 -29.23 16.31
CA LEU A 273 2.06 -28.82 17.62
C LEU A 273 1.32 -29.60 18.70
N TYR A 274 2.05 -30.24 19.62
CA TYR A 274 1.44 -30.95 20.75
C TYR A 274 2.23 -30.78 22.04
N LYS A 275 1.52 -30.83 23.18
CA LYS A 275 2.09 -30.81 24.52
C LYS A 275 1.35 -31.82 25.38
N LYS A 276 2.08 -32.68 26.08
CA LYS A 276 1.51 -33.62 27.06
C LYS A 276 1.60 -32.96 28.43
N GLN A 277 0.47 -32.75 29.11
CA GLN A 277 0.50 -32.34 30.51
C GLN A 277 0.90 -33.54 31.38
N GLU A 278 1.99 -33.41 32.14
CA GLU A 278 2.31 -34.39 33.18
C GLU A 278 1.45 -34.09 34.41
N LYS A 279 0.72 -35.09 34.91
CA LYS A 279 -0.02 -34.96 36.16
C LYS A 279 1.00 -34.78 37.29
N LEU A 280 0.88 -33.68 38.05
CA LEU A 280 1.53 -33.54 39.35
C LEU A 280 1.06 -34.68 40.25
N VAL A 281 1.87 -35.72 40.39
CA VAL A 281 1.65 -36.75 41.40
C VAL A 281 2.08 -36.11 42.73
N HIS A 282 1.10 -35.65 43.51
CA HIS A 282 1.35 -35.42 44.93
C HIS A 282 1.76 -36.76 45.54
N LYS A 283 3.06 -36.93 45.81
CA LYS A 283 3.53 -37.97 46.71
C LYS A 283 3.07 -37.58 48.11
N THR A 284 1.92 -38.11 48.52
CA THR A 284 1.57 -38.18 49.94
C THR A 284 2.61 -39.08 50.59
N ALA A 285 3.44 -38.51 51.47
CA ALA A 285 4.34 -39.28 52.30
C ALA A 285 3.51 -40.08 53.32
N ALA A 286 3.70 -41.39 53.33
CA ALA A 286 3.45 -42.28 54.46
C ALA A 286 4.53 -43.36 54.43
#